data_AF-A0A3C1SDY5-F1
#
_entry.id   AF-A0A3C1SDY5-F1
#
_cell.length_a   1.000
_cell.length_b   1.000
_cell.length_c   1.000
_cell.angle_alpha   90.00
_cell.angle_beta   90.00
_cell.angle_gamma   90.00
#
_symmetry.space_group_name_H-M   'P 1'
#
loop_
_entity.id
_entity.type
_entity.pdbx_description
1 polymer ?
#
loop_
_entity_poly.entity_id
_entity_poly.type
_entity_poly.pdbx_seq_one_letter_code
_entity_poly.pdbx_strand_id
1 'polypeptide(L)'
;MNRNILKRWFFSMSAMVLAILLCAGSAGACQSTPTIRSVFSGDWNDSKIWNTGKVPDRSDVVSIEAGHTVTASYIRVKGLCNAGTLSILSDAVFGVVTDDFIYNNGKIISAVGATHLDDWWIPSPPGQTIGLMSPSVQNAQNGVIEAGQGGYSWQWIKAQGGAGGDVLLYGYTILNEGTITGGQGGRGDAFRERWSEAYGGSGGSVVVFARDKASNTGKIASGAGGGAIDNGDGVAIPGGVGNVTFSALSATQSGVIQGNIKDSTDRDSDNDGNQDVSEVQNGTNPFGQDIVMITGNGYSMVVTPYLSGHEVPMKITQESDGSYKGDNGIVSIVMKQSDSSRSRRDNGISTDYAFTISKSLTG
;
A
#
# COMPACT_ATOMS: atom_id res chain seq x y z
N MET A 1 45.31 41.36 35.15
CA MET A 1 44.30 40.83 34.20
C MET A 1 44.68 39.41 33.81
N ASN A 2 43.90 38.42 34.24
CA ASN A 2 44.30 37.01 34.31
C ASN A 2 43.77 36.24 33.09
N ARG A 3 44.65 35.88 32.14
CA ARG A 3 44.35 35.28 30.83
C ARG A 3 43.94 33.79 30.84
N ASN A 4 43.66 33.21 32.00
CA ASN A 4 43.55 31.75 32.17
C ASN A 4 42.12 31.19 32.31
N ILE A 5 41.06 32.00 32.18
CA ILE A 5 39.68 31.52 32.41
C ILE A 5 38.92 31.17 31.11
N LEU A 6 39.35 31.63 29.94
CA LEU A 6 38.63 31.38 28.67
C LEU A 6 38.97 30.05 27.96
N LYS A 7 39.98 29.29 28.39
CA LYS A 7 40.35 28.02 27.73
C LYS A 7 39.63 26.77 28.27
N ARG A 8 38.83 26.89 29.33
CA ARG A 8 38.11 25.75 29.92
C ARG A 8 36.69 25.54 29.40
N TRP A 9 36.12 26.51 28.67
CA TRP A 9 34.76 26.41 28.15
C TRP A 9 34.65 25.95 26.68
N PHE A 10 35.77 25.83 25.96
CA PHE A 10 35.78 25.34 24.57
C PHE A 10 36.09 23.85 24.42
N PHE A 11 36.46 23.15 25.51
CA PHE A 11 36.74 21.71 25.47
C PHE A 11 35.58 20.81 25.95
N SER A 12 34.41 21.39 26.23
CA SER A 12 33.23 20.65 26.69
C SER A 12 31.99 20.93 25.82
N MET A 13 32.17 21.08 24.51
CA MET A 13 31.07 20.95 23.53
C MET A 13 31.40 20.00 22.37
N SER A 14 32.64 19.52 22.22
CA SER A 14 33.01 18.57 21.15
C SER A 14 32.83 17.09 21.51
N ALA A 15 32.49 16.74 22.75
CA ALA A 15 32.26 15.35 23.16
C ALA A 15 30.77 14.97 23.25
N MET A 16 29.85 15.95 23.09
CA MET A 16 28.40 15.73 23.21
C MET A 16 27.64 15.97 21.89
N VAL A 17 28.35 15.94 20.76
CA VAL A 17 27.75 15.96 19.41
C VAL A 17 28.05 14.66 18.63
N LEU A 18 28.86 13.75 19.20
CA LEU A 18 29.28 12.50 18.55
C LEU A 18 28.64 11.21 19.14
N ALA A 19 27.60 11.35 19.97
CA ALA A 19 26.89 10.22 20.57
C ALA A 19 25.41 10.10 20.14
N ILE A 20 24.99 10.84 19.09
CA ILE A 20 23.61 10.83 18.57
C ILE A 20 23.48 10.04 17.26
N LEU A 21 24.57 9.49 16.70
CA LEU A 21 24.57 8.96 15.32
C LEU A 21 24.89 7.46 15.19
N LEU A 22 24.48 6.62 16.14
CA LEU A 22 24.66 5.17 16.05
C LEU A 22 23.45 4.36 16.56
N CYS A 23 22.23 4.90 16.47
CA CYS A 23 21.07 4.02 16.23
C CYS A 23 20.99 3.74 14.73
N ALA A 24 22.06 3.17 14.17
CA ALA A 24 21.93 2.42 12.93
C ALA A 24 21.06 1.22 13.30
N GLY A 25 19.75 1.38 13.11
CA GLY A 25 18.78 0.30 13.30
C GLY A 25 19.31 -0.89 12.53
N SER A 26 19.74 -1.91 13.24
CA SER A 26 20.12 -3.17 12.63
C SER A 26 18.91 -3.63 11.85
N ALA A 27 18.94 -3.55 10.52
CA ALA A 27 17.95 -4.15 9.65
C ALA A 27 17.80 -5.60 10.14
N GLY A 28 16.67 -5.87 10.82
CA GLY A 28 16.59 -6.99 11.75
C GLY A 28 16.67 -8.29 10.96
N ALA A 29 17.79 -9.01 11.03
CA ALA A 29 17.91 -10.29 10.34
C ALA A 29 16.77 -11.23 10.75
N CYS A 30 16.41 -12.16 9.87
CA CYS A 30 15.40 -13.17 10.19
C CYS A 30 15.79 -13.87 11.50
N GLN A 31 14.93 -13.78 12.52
CA GLN A 31 15.29 -14.19 13.88
C GLN A 31 15.35 -15.70 14.09
N SER A 32 14.90 -16.49 13.11
CA SER A 32 14.87 -17.94 13.18
C SER A 32 15.89 -18.58 12.24
N THR A 33 16.49 -19.68 12.68
CA THR A 33 17.36 -20.52 11.85
C THR A 33 16.51 -21.29 10.81
N PRO A 34 16.73 -21.09 9.50
CA PRO A 34 16.00 -21.82 8.47
C PRO A 34 16.30 -23.32 8.49
N THR A 35 15.27 -24.15 8.36
CA THR A 35 15.40 -25.62 8.19
C THR A 35 15.61 -25.98 6.72
N ILE A 36 15.04 -25.20 5.81
CA ILE A 36 15.19 -25.36 4.36
C ILE A 36 15.59 -24.02 3.74
N ARG A 37 16.50 -24.07 2.77
CA ARG A 37 17.02 -22.92 2.04
C ARG A 37 16.95 -23.18 0.55
N SER A 38 16.58 -22.16 -0.23
CA SER A 38 16.70 -22.22 -1.68
C SER A 38 18.19 -22.27 -2.08
N VAL A 39 18.56 -23.16 -3.01
CA VAL A 39 19.88 -23.23 -3.64
C VAL A 39 19.86 -22.76 -5.09
N PHE A 40 18.67 -22.66 -5.70
CA PHE A 40 18.44 -22.14 -7.05
C PHE A 40 17.09 -21.41 -7.12
N SER A 41 16.89 -20.66 -8.20
CA SER A 41 15.57 -20.17 -8.63
C SER A 41 14.74 -21.30 -9.23
N GLY A 42 13.42 -21.24 -9.12
CA GLY A 42 12.51 -22.19 -9.76
C GLY A 42 11.16 -22.31 -9.07
N ASP A 43 10.43 -23.38 -9.36
CA ASP A 43 9.12 -23.64 -8.75
C ASP A 43 9.27 -24.13 -7.32
N TRP A 44 8.43 -23.61 -6.42
CA TRP A 44 8.39 -23.99 -5.00
C TRP A 44 8.26 -25.51 -4.80
N ASN A 45 7.53 -26.18 -5.68
CA ASN A 45 7.28 -27.63 -5.60
C ASN A 45 8.37 -28.47 -6.28
N ASP A 46 9.42 -27.85 -6.86
CA ASP A 46 10.59 -28.59 -7.34
C ASP A 46 11.54 -28.87 -6.17
N SER A 47 11.68 -30.14 -5.80
CA SER A 47 12.57 -30.52 -4.69
C SER A 47 14.05 -30.17 -4.95
N LYS A 48 14.45 -29.94 -6.21
CA LYS A 48 15.84 -29.61 -6.60
C LYS A 48 16.24 -28.18 -6.26
N ILE A 49 15.29 -27.27 -6.06
CA ILE A 49 15.63 -25.89 -5.70
C ILE A 49 15.95 -25.74 -4.21
N TRP A 50 15.77 -26.79 -3.40
CA TRP A 50 15.94 -26.77 -1.96
C TRP A 50 17.19 -27.56 -1.52
N ASN A 51 17.94 -27.01 -0.56
CA ASN A 51 19.19 -27.61 -0.07
C ASN A 51 19.02 -29.02 0.54
N THR A 52 17.83 -29.37 1.00
CA THR A 52 17.50 -30.68 1.58
C THR A 52 17.07 -31.71 0.53
N GLY A 53 16.88 -31.30 -0.73
CA GLY A 53 16.29 -32.16 -1.76
C GLY A 53 14.82 -32.50 -1.50
N LYS A 54 14.12 -31.71 -0.68
CA LYS A 54 12.71 -31.88 -0.31
C LYS A 54 11.95 -30.57 -0.51
N VAL A 55 10.69 -30.68 -0.93
CA VAL A 55 9.76 -29.55 -0.96
C VAL A 55 9.41 -29.16 0.48
N PRO A 56 9.47 -27.86 0.85
CA PRO A 56 9.09 -27.43 2.19
C PRO A 56 7.66 -27.78 2.56
N ASP A 57 7.48 -28.18 3.82
CA ASP A 57 6.16 -28.45 4.40
C ASP A 57 5.84 -27.51 5.57
N ARG A 58 4.68 -27.75 6.20
CA ARG A 58 4.16 -26.93 7.29
C ARG A 58 5.08 -26.83 8.51
N SER A 59 5.98 -27.78 8.71
CA SER A 59 6.91 -27.78 9.85
C SER A 59 8.18 -26.96 9.62
N ASP A 60 8.43 -26.54 8.38
CA ASP A 60 9.68 -25.91 7.98
C ASP A 60 9.72 -24.40 8.17
N VAL A 61 10.91 -23.89 8.49
CA VAL A 61 11.26 -22.48 8.36
C VAL A 61 12.07 -22.32 7.08
N VAL A 62 11.49 -21.63 6.10
CA VAL A 62 12.06 -21.54 4.74
C VAL A 62 12.82 -20.24 4.56
N SER A 63 14.02 -20.32 3.99
CA SER A 63 14.80 -19.18 3.51
C SER A 63 14.83 -19.15 1.98
N ILE A 64 14.34 -18.06 1.39
CA ILE A 64 14.61 -17.74 -0.01
C ILE A 64 15.84 -16.82 -0.01
N GLU A 65 16.96 -17.37 -0.47
CA GLU A 65 18.26 -16.69 -0.47
C GLU A 65 18.28 -15.53 -1.48
N ALA A 66 19.10 -14.53 -1.20
CA ALA A 66 19.23 -13.36 -2.05
C ALA A 66 19.64 -13.73 -3.48
N GLY A 67 19.03 -13.10 -4.48
CA GLY A 67 19.27 -13.38 -5.90
C GLY A 67 18.48 -14.57 -6.47
N HIS A 68 17.83 -15.38 -5.63
CA HIS A 68 16.94 -16.44 -6.11
C HIS A 68 15.52 -15.90 -6.34
N THR A 69 14.85 -16.47 -7.34
CA THR A 69 13.43 -16.24 -7.61
C THR A 69 12.68 -17.55 -7.50
N VAL A 70 11.76 -17.65 -6.55
CA VAL A 70 10.92 -18.83 -6.34
C VAL A 70 9.48 -18.50 -6.76
N THR A 71 8.88 -19.34 -7.59
CA THR A 71 7.47 -19.22 -7.99
C THR A 71 6.60 -20.17 -7.19
N ALA A 72 5.41 -19.74 -6.76
CA ALA A 72 4.47 -20.62 -6.06
C ALA A 72 3.02 -20.22 -6.32
N SER A 73 2.11 -21.19 -6.34
CA SER A 73 0.67 -20.90 -6.35
C SER A 73 0.12 -20.72 -4.93
N TYR A 74 0.58 -21.53 -3.98
CA TYR A 74 0.16 -21.51 -2.59
C TYR A 74 1.28 -22.05 -1.70
N ILE A 75 1.53 -21.38 -0.57
CA ILE A 75 2.57 -21.76 0.39
C ILE A 75 1.94 -21.91 1.78
N ARG A 76 2.27 -23.01 2.45
CA ARG A 76 2.00 -23.19 3.88
C ARG A 76 3.20 -23.78 4.61
N VAL A 77 3.85 -22.97 5.43
CA VAL A 77 5.08 -23.33 6.17
C VAL A 77 5.01 -22.84 7.62
N LYS A 78 5.97 -23.22 8.46
CA LYS A 78 6.04 -22.69 9.83
C LYS A 78 6.45 -21.22 9.83
N GLY A 79 7.49 -20.88 9.07
CA GLY A 79 7.96 -19.50 8.94
C GLY A 79 8.66 -19.24 7.61
N LEU A 80 8.68 -17.98 7.19
CA LEU A 80 9.32 -17.56 5.93
C LEU A 80 10.32 -16.43 6.18
N CYS A 81 11.57 -16.64 5.78
CA CYS A 81 12.62 -15.64 5.66
C CYS A 81 12.87 -15.36 4.17
N ASN A 82 12.35 -14.26 3.61
CA ASN A 82 12.55 -13.93 2.21
C ASN A 82 13.62 -12.84 2.05
N ALA A 83 14.77 -13.19 1.47
CA ALA A 83 15.80 -12.25 1.02
C ALA A 83 15.91 -12.17 -0.52
N GLY A 84 15.28 -13.11 -1.25
CA GLY A 84 15.21 -13.15 -2.71
C GLY A 84 13.89 -12.58 -3.25
N THR A 85 13.34 -13.22 -4.28
CA THR A 85 12.02 -12.90 -4.86
C THR A 85 11.10 -14.10 -4.73
N LEU A 86 9.94 -13.91 -4.12
CA LEU A 86 8.82 -14.84 -4.13
C LEU A 86 7.74 -14.33 -5.08
N SER A 87 7.45 -15.06 -6.15
CA SER A 87 6.42 -14.72 -7.12
C SER A 87 5.20 -15.63 -6.97
N ILE A 88 4.06 -15.05 -6.63
CA ILE A 88 2.79 -15.77 -6.46
C ILE A 88 2.06 -15.83 -7.80
N LEU A 89 1.76 -17.05 -8.26
CA LEU A 89 1.18 -17.31 -9.57
C LEU A 89 -0.32 -17.63 -9.54
N SER A 90 -0.95 -17.68 -8.36
CA SER A 90 -2.37 -18.02 -8.25
C SER A 90 -3.26 -16.82 -7.95
N ASP A 91 -4.54 -17.03 -8.22
CA ASP A 91 -5.67 -16.20 -7.81
C ASP A 91 -6.17 -16.52 -6.40
N ALA A 92 -5.48 -17.41 -5.67
CA ALA A 92 -5.86 -17.72 -4.31
C ALA A 92 -5.72 -16.45 -3.45
N VAL A 93 -6.82 -16.10 -2.78
CA VAL A 93 -6.90 -14.92 -1.90
C VAL A 93 -5.75 -14.88 -0.89
N PHE A 94 -5.24 -16.04 -0.46
CA PHE A 94 -4.07 -16.20 0.41
C PHE A 94 -3.00 -17.06 -0.25
N GLY A 95 -2.02 -16.42 -0.89
CA GLY A 95 -0.89 -17.09 -1.52
C GLY A 95 0.15 -17.62 -0.53
N VAL A 96 0.29 -17.00 0.65
CA VAL A 96 1.26 -17.41 1.68
C VAL A 96 0.61 -17.45 3.05
N VAL A 97 0.64 -18.61 3.68
CA VAL A 97 0.19 -18.82 5.06
C VAL A 97 1.36 -19.34 5.89
N THR A 98 1.63 -18.72 7.03
CA THR A 98 2.61 -19.28 7.99
C THR A 98 2.04 -19.43 9.38
N ASP A 99 2.54 -20.42 10.12
CA ASP A 99 2.08 -20.68 11.49
C ASP A 99 2.74 -19.75 12.52
N ASP A 100 3.92 -19.19 12.23
CA ASP A 100 4.67 -18.34 13.17
C ASP A 100 4.90 -16.91 12.61
N PHE A 101 5.67 -16.78 11.52
CA PHE A 101 6.10 -15.47 11.03
C PHE A 101 6.36 -15.43 9.51
N ILE A 102 6.32 -14.21 8.96
CA ILE A 102 6.87 -13.84 7.65
C ILE A 102 7.83 -12.67 7.89
N TYR A 103 9.08 -12.85 7.51
CA TYR A 103 10.09 -11.80 7.45
C TYR A 103 10.48 -11.58 5.99
N ASN A 104 10.15 -10.41 5.43
CA ASN A 104 10.47 -10.03 4.07
C ASN A 104 11.51 -8.91 4.05
N ASN A 105 12.68 -9.20 3.48
CA ASN A 105 13.73 -8.23 3.15
C ASN A 105 14.12 -8.30 1.66
N GLY A 106 13.34 -9.02 0.86
CA GLY A 106 13.44 -9.12 -0.58
C GLY A 106 12.16 -8.65 -1.24
N LYS A 107 11.66 -9.40 -2.24
CA LYS A 107 10.43 -9.08 -2.95
C LYS A 107 9.39 -10.19 -2.81
N ILE A 108 8.15 -9.84 -2.52
CA ILE A 108 6.99 -10.72 -2.68
C ILE A 108 6.08 -10.05 -3.72
N ILE A 109 5.96 -10.66 -4.89
CA ILE A 109 5.24 -10.09 -6.02
C ILE A 109 4.19 -11.06 -6.55
N SER A 110 3.18 -10.56 -7.26
CA SER A 110 2.17 -11.40 -7.93
C SER A 110 2.21 -11.25 -9.44
N ALA A 111 1.59 -12.18 -10.16
CA ALA A 111 1.56 -12.16 -11.62
C ALA A 111 0.76 -10.98 -12.19
N VAL A 112 1.28 -10.39 -13.27
CA VAL A 112 0.63 -9.34 -14.06
C VAL A 112 -0.42 -9.97 -14.98
N GLY A 113 -1.56 -9.28 -15.15
CA GLY A 113 -2.60 -9.65 -16.10
C GLY A 113 -2.10 -9.63 -17.54
N ALA A 114 -2.57 -10.56 -18.36
CA ALA A 114 -2.09 -10.68 -19.73
C ALA A 114 -2.53 -9.49 -20.60
N THR A 115 -1.72 -9.16 -21.60
CA THR A 115 -2.08 -8.20 -22.63
C THR A 115 -2.92 -8.89 -23.71
N HIS A 116 -4.08 -8.31 -24.04
CA HIS A 116 -4.93 -8.77 -25.15
C HIS A 116 -4.87 -7.77 -26.31
N LEU A 117 -4.53 -8.26 -27.50
CA LEU A 117 -4.40 -7.49 -28.74
C LEU A 117 -5.37 -7.97 -29.84
N ASP A 118 -6.39 -8.74 -29.45
CA ASP A 118 -7.31 -9.37 -30.41
C ASP A 118 -8.45 -8.43 -30.83
N ASP A 119 -8.95 -8.62 -32.05
CA ASP A 119 -10.02 -7.81 -32.67
C ASP A 119 -11.40 -8.01 -31.99
N TRP A 120 -11.54 -9.01 -31.12
CA TRP A 120 -12.79 -9.36 -30.43
C TRP A 120 -12.79 -8.88 -28.99
N TRP A 121 -13.91 -8.31 -28.54
CA TRP A 121 -14.10 -7.80 -27.17
C TRP A 121 -13.86 -8.87 -26.10
N ILE A 122 -12.67 -8.82 -25.50
CA ILE A 122 -12.24 -9.67 -24.40
C ILE A 122 -11.54 -8.75 -23.40
N PRO A 123 -12.16 -8.51 -22.22
CA PRO A 123 -11.50 -7.77 -21.14
C PRO A 123 -10.15 -8.40 -20.81
N SER A 124 -9.12 -7.57 -20.64
CA SER A 124 -7.81 -8.08 -20.26
C SER A 124 -7.85 -8.65 -18.84
N PRO A 125 -7.15 -9.76 -18.55
CA PRO A 125 -7.15 -10.36 -17.23
C PRO A 125 -6.70 -9.37 -16.15
N PRO A 126 -7.26 -9.46 -14.92
CA PRO A 126 -6.77 -8.68 -13.81
C PRO A 126 -5.36 -9.14 -13.39
N GLY A 127 -4.65 -8.26 -12.70
CA GLY A 127 -3.45 -8.63 -11.97
C GLY A 127 -3.80 -9.45 -10.74
N GLN A 128 -2.87 -10.32 -10.34
CA GLN A 128 -3.12 -11.25 -9.23
C GLN A 128 -2.97 -10.57 -7.86
N THR A 129 -3.84 -10.96 -6.94
CA THR A 129 -3.82 -10.51 -5.55
C THR A 129 -2.71 -11.21 -4.75
N ILE A 130 -2.12 -10.53 -3.77
CA ILE A 130 -1.27 -11.12 -2.75
C ILE A 130 -2.04 -11.19 -1.45
N GLY A 131 -2.22 -12.38 -0.88
CA GLY A 131 -2.62 -12.53 0.52
C GLY A 131 -1.53 -13.17 1.36
N LEU A 132 -1.12 -12.48 2.42
CA LEU A 132 -0.22 -13.01 3.44
C LEU A 132 -1.00 -13.17 4.75
N MET A 133 -1.01 -14.39 5.29
CA MET A 133 -1.59 -14.69 6.59
C MET A 133 -0.52 -15.29 7.50
N SER A 134 -0.18 -14.58 8.57
CA SER A 134 0.85 -15.01 9.52
C SER A 134 0.65 -14.31 10.85
N PRO A 135 0.89 -14.95 12.00
CA PRO A 135 0.81 -14.25 13.26
C PRO A 135 1.69 -13.00 13.34
N SER A 136 2.88 -13.04 12.73
CA SER A 136 3.75 -11.89 12.60
C SER A 136 4.14 -11.66 11.14
N VAL A 137 3.95 -10.46 10.62
CA VAL A 137 4.45 -10.05 9.30
C VAL A 137 5.39 -8.87 9.50
N GLN A 138 6.65 -9.02 9.10
CA GLN A 138 7.62 -7.94 9.07
C GLN A 138 8.12 -7.74 7.65
N ASN A 139 7.77 -6.60 7.05
CA ASN A 139 8.34 -6.13 5.80
C ASN A 139 9.46 -5.14 6.12
N ALA A 140 10.70 -5.62 6.13
CA ALA A 140 11.89 -4.85 6.48
C ALA A 140 12.13 -3.69 5.49
N GLN A 141 13.06 -2.80 5.80
CA GLN A 141 13.32 -1.59 5.01
C GLN A 141 13.54 -1.83 3.50
N ASN A 142 14.21 -2.92 3.12
CA ASN A 142 14.41 -3.26 1.70
C ASN A 142 13.31 -4.17 1.12
N GLY A 143 12.36 -4.57 1.97
CA GLY A 143 11.25 -5.43 1.61
C GLY A 143 10.26 -4.73 0.69
N VAL A 144 9.87 -5.42 -0.38
CA VAL A 144 8.81 -4.99 -1.30
C VAL A 144 7.71 -6.06 -1.32
N ILE A 145 6.46 -5.62 -1.19
CA ILE A 145 5.27 -6.44 -1.40
C ILE A 145 4.41 -5.74 -2.46
N GLU A 146 4.24 -6.35 -3.63
CA GLU A 146 3.59 -5.70 -4.78
C GLU A 146 2.63 -6.65 -5.51
N ALA A 147 1.34 -6.30 -5.54
CA ALA A 147 0.36 -7.09 -6.26
C ALA A 147 0.49 -6.93 -7.79
N GLY A 148 -0.12 -7.85 -8.54
CA GLY A 148 -0.03 -7.88 -9.99
C GLY A 148 -0.69 -6.67 -10.65
N GLN A 149 -0.09 -6.14 -11.71
CA GLN A 149 -0.73 -5.10 -12.52
C GLN A 149 -1.82 -5.70 -13.41
N GLY A 150 -2.85 -4.92 -13.73
CA GLY A 150 -3.91 -5.29 -14.65
C GLY A 150 -3.44 -5.36 -16.10
N GLY A 151 -4.01 -6.26 -16.88
CA GLY A 151 -3.64 -6.46 -18.28
C GLY A 151 -4.04 -5.29 -19.18
N TYR A 152 -3.22 -5.03 -20.20
CA TYR A 152 -3.51 -4.03 -21.22
C TYR A 152 -4.45 -4.58 -22.30
N SER A 153 -5.41 -3.78 -22.77
CA SER A 153 -6.35 -4.14 -23.83
C SER A 153 -6.25 -3.15 -24.98
N TRP A 154 -6.05 -3.65 -26.20
CA TRP A 154 -6.03 -2.85 -27.42
C TRP A 154 -6.98 -3.47 -28.44
N GLN A 155 -8.02 -2.74 -28.85
CA GLN A 155 -9.06 -3.26 -29.73
C GLN A 155 -9.62 -2.20 -30.68
N TRP A 156 -10.38 -2.63 -31.68
CA TRP A 156 -11.04 -1.73 -32.64
C TRP A 156 -12.28 -1.07 -32.03
N ILE A 157 -13.23 -1.89 -31.56
CA ILE A 157 -14.53 -1.36 -31.12
C ILE A 157 -14.55 -1.14 -29.61
N LYS A 158 -14.18 -2.14 -28.79
CA LYS A 158 -14.27 -2.03 -27.33
C LYS A 158 -13.02 -2.53 -26.64
N ALA A 159 -12.30 -1.68 -25.91
CA ALA A 159 -11.12 -2.09 -25.15
C ALA A 159 -11.36 -1.95 -23.66
N GLN A 160 -10.98 -2.95 -22.87
CA GLN A 160 -11.13 -2.91 -21.41
C GLN A 160 -9.88 -3.47 -20.73
N GLY A 161 -9.12 -2.57 -20.09
CA GLY A 161 -7.98 -2.95 -19.26
C GLY A 161 -8.40 -3.76 -18.03
N GLY A 162 -7.56 -4.69 -17.60
CA GLY A 162 -7.79 -5.51 -16.41
C GLY A 162 -7.61 -4.71 -15.12
N ALA A 163 -8.29 -5.08 -14.04
CA ALA A 163 -8.06 -4.48 -12.74
C ALA A 163 -6.66 -4.84 -12.21
N GLY A 164 -6.03 -3.98 -11.41
CA GLY A 164 -4.85 -4.32 -10.61
C GLY A 164 -5.22 -5.23 -9.44
N GLY A 165 -4.27 -6.08 -9.02
CA GLY A 165 -4.45 -6.99 -7.90
C GLY A 165 -4.33 -6.29 -6.54
N ASP A 166 -4.93 -6.86 -5.51
CA ASP A 166 -4.89 -6.31 -4.15
C ASP A 166 -3.68 -6.86 -3.36
N VAL A 167 -3.27 -6.15 -2.31
CA VAL A 167 -2.42 -6.72 -1.24
C VAL A 167 -3.23 -6.84 0.04
N LEU A 168 -3.28 -8.04 0.61
CA LEU A 168 -4.01 -8.35 1.83
C LEU A 168 -3.06 -8.93 2.88
N LEU A 169 -2.84 -8.20 3.98
CA LEU A 169 -1.99 -8.64 5.09
C LEU A 169 -2.84 -8.89 6.33
N TYR A 170 -2.81 -10.12 6.83
CA TYR A 170 -3.54 -10.53 8.03
C TYR A 170 -2.59 -11.15 9.06
N GLY A 171 -2.64 -10.65 10.29
CA GLY A 171 -1.80 -11.18 11.37
C GLY A 171 -2.17 -10.66 12.75
N TYR A 172 -1.41 -11.04 13.77
CA TYR A 172 -1.49 -10.41 15.09
C TYR A 172 -0.65 -9.14 15.12
N THR A 173 0.58 -9.24 14.63
CA THR A 173 1.52 -8.12 14.50
C THR A 173 1.93 -7.92 13.06
N ILE A 174 1.80 -6.70 12.54
CA ILE A 174 2.27 -6.32 11.20
C ILE A 174 3.19 -5.11 11.32
N LEU A 175 4.44 -5.25 10.90
CA LEU A 175 5.45 -4.19 10.89
C LEU A 175 5.89 -3.94 9.44
N ASN A 176 5.69 -2.72 8.94
CA ASN A 176 6.15 -2.30 7.63
C ASN A 176 7.19 -1.18 7.76
N GLU A 177 8.42 -1.50 7.39
CA GLU A 177 9.53 -0.56 7.21
C GLU A 177 9.86 -0.38 5.72
N GLY A 178 9.42 -1.31 4.87
CA GLY A 178 9.62 -1.32 3.42
C GLY A 178 8.46 -0.73 2.63
N THR A 179 8.24 -1.24 1.41
CA THR A 179 7.18 -0.79 0.49
C THR A 179 6.11 -1.86 0.31
N ILE A 180 4.84 -1.45 0.39
CA ILE A 180 3.66 -2.28 0.07
C ILE A 180 2.81 -1.54 -0.96
N THR A 181 2.55 -2.15 -2.12
CA THR A 181 1.83 -1.48 -3.22
C THR A 181 0.77 -2.39 -3.84
N GLY A 182 -0.45 -1.87 -4.00
CA GLY A 182 -1.51 -2.50 -4.80
C GLY A 182 -1.19 -2.43 -6.31
N GLY A 183 -1.72 -3.36 -7.09
CA GLY A 183 -1.47 -3.43 -8.53
C GLY A 183 -2.08 -2.25 -9.29
N GLN A 184 -1.42 -1.74 -10.32
CA GLN A 184 -2.02 -0.71 -11.18
C GLN A 184 -3.12 -1.31 -12.06
N GLY A 185 -4.16 -0.53 -12.37
CA GLY A 185 -5.15 -0.89 -13.37
C GLY A 185 -4.54 -0.88 -14.78
N GLY A 186 -4.94 -1.84 -15.60
CA GLY A 186 -4.54 -1.94 -17.00
C GLY A 186 -5.22 -0.88 -17.86
N ARG A 187 -4.57 -0.48 -18.95
CA ARG A 187 -5.12 0.51 -19.88
C ARG A 187 -5.99 -0.15 -20.96
N GLY A 188 -7.11 0.49 -21.30
CA GLY A 188 -7.93 0.15 -22.48
C GLY A 188 -7.69 1.16 -23.60
N ASP A 189 -7.47 0.70 -24.82
CA ASP A 189 -7.23 1.54 -26.00
C ASP A 189 -8.09 1.09 -27.19
N ALA A 190 -9.03 1.94 -27.61
CA ALA A 190 -9.97 1.67 -28.70
C ALA A 190 -9.72 2.57 -29.93
N PHE A 191 -9.84 2.02 -31.14
CA PHE A 191 -9.54 2.75 -32.39
C PHE A 191 -10.64 2.67 -33.46
N ARG A 192 -10.93 3.85 -34.02
CA ARG A 192 -11.25 4.10 -35.44
C ARG A 192 -12.64 3.78 -36.00
N GLU A 193 -13.66 3.60 -35.17
CA GLU A 193 -15.04 3.62 -35.68
C GLU A 193 -15.90 4.63 -34.92
N ARG A 194 -16.99 5.08 -35.55
CA ARG A 194 -18.10 5.64 -34.75
C ARG A 194 -18.46 4.55 -33.74
N TRP A 195 -18.69 4.89 -32.47
CA TRP A 195 -19.09 3.95 -31.41
C TRP A 195 -17.98 3.11 -30.74
N SER A 196 -16.71 3.55 -30.76
CA SER A 196 -15.68 2.92 -29.94
C SER A 196 -15.87 3.16 -28.43
N GLU A 197 -15.44 2.23 -27.58
CA GLU A 197 -15.48 2.38 -26.12
C GLU A 197 -14.17 1.89 -25.51
N ALA A 198 -13.54 2.71 -24.68
CA ALA A 198 -12.33 2.37 -23.96
C ALA A 198 -12.54 2.49 -22.45
N TYR A 199 -12.19 1.44 -21.72
CA TYR A 199 -12.30 1.37 -20.27
C TYR A 199 -10.95 1.04 -19.65
N GLY A 200 -10.49 1.88 -18.73
CA GLY A 200 -9.35 1.56 -17.88
C GLY A 200 -9.75 0.63 -16.75
N GLY A 201 -8.87 -0.30 -16.38
CA GLY A 201 -9.07 -1.16 -15.21
C GLY A 201 -8.90 -0.39 -13.90
N SER A 202 -9.57 -0.81 -12.83
CA SER A 202 -9.37 -0.20 -11.51
C SER A 202 -8.00 -0.53 -10.95
N GLY A 203 -7.41 0.37 -10.15
CA GLY A 203 -6.24 0.07 -9.33
C GLY A 203 -6.59 -0.86 -8.16
N GLY A 204 -5.62 -1.66 -7.76
CA GLY A 204 -5.73 -2.59 -6.64
C GLY A 204 -5.55 -1.91 -5.29
N SER A 205 -6.19 -2.46 -4.27
CA SER A 205 -6.19 -1.94 -2.91
C SER A 205 -5.08 -2.58 -2.06
N VAL A 206 -4.74 -1.93 -0.95
CA VAL A 206 -3.92 -2.53 0.11
C VAL A 206 -4.76 -2.59 1.39
N VAL A 207 -4.84 -3.76 2.00
CA VAL A 207 -5.54 -4.01 3.26
C VAL A 207 -4.52 -4.57 4.24
N VAL A 208 -4.28 -3.84 5.33
CA VAL A 208 -3.47 -4.28 6.46
C VAL A 208 -4.38 -4.42 7.66
N PHE A 209 -4.57 -5.66 8.11
CA PHE A 209 -5.39 -5.99 9.26
C PHE A 209 -4.56 -6.76 10.28
N ALA A 210 -4.12 -6.07 11.34
CA ALA A 210 -3.46 -6.70 12.47
C ALA A 210 -4.40 -6.78 13.66
N ARG A 211 -4.50 -7.93 14.31
CA ARG A 211 -5.38 -8.09 15.48
C ARG A 211 -4.90 -7.31 16.71
N ASP A 212 -3.58 -7.24 16.90
CA ASP A 212 -2.98 -6.60 18.07
C ASP A 212 -2.24 -5.32 17.65
N LYS A 213 -1.16 -5.45 16.87
CA LYS A 213 -0.30 -4.31 16.54
C LYS A 213 -0.07 -4.17 15.05
N ALA A 214 -0.26 -2.97 14.51
CA ALA A 214 0.25 -2.60 13.20
C ALA A 214 1.18 -1.37 13.32
N SER A 215 2.35 -1.42 12.70
CA SER A 215 3.28 -0.29 12.64
C SER A 215 3.73 -0.10 11.20
N ASN A 216 3.65 1.12 10.69
CA ASN A 216 4.18 1.47 9.38
C ASN A 216 5.11 2.68 9.50
N THR A 217 6.39 2.43 9.28
CA THR A 217 7.47 3.42 9.14
C THR A 217 7.95 3.53 7.69
N GLY A 218 7.52 2.60 6.81
CA GLY A 218 7.82 2.55 5.38
C GLY A 218 6.76 3.24 4.50
N LYS A 219 6.51 2.69 3.31
CA LYS A 219 5.48 3.16 2.36
C LYS A 219 4.39 2.12 2.16
N ILE A 220 3.13 2.56 2.18
CA ILE A 220 1.97 1.80 1.74
C ILE A 220 1.23 2.61 0.68
N ALA A 221 0.99 2.05 -0.49
CA ALA A 221 0.26 2.75 -1.56
C ALA A 221 -0.75 1.84 -2.26
N SER A 222 -1.91 2.38 -2.60
CA SER A 222 -2.84 1.68 -3.50
C SER A 222 -2.34 1.73 -4.94
N GLY A 223 -2.94 0.93 -5.82
CA GLY A 223 -2.75 1.00 -7.25
C GLY A 223 -3.46 2.19 -7.88
N ALA A 224 -2.82 2.82 -8.87
CA ALA A 224 -3.49 3.78 -9.73
C ALA A 224 -4.52 3.09 -10.63
N GLY A 225 -5.59 3.81 -11.01
CA GLY A 225 -6.49 3.35 -12.08
C GLY A 225 -5.79 3.36 -13.43
N GLY A 226 -6.22 2.47 -14.32
CA GLY A 226 -5.73 2.39 -15.69
C GLY A 226 -6.29 3.50 -16.57
N GLY A 227 -5.51 3.92 -17.57
CA GLY A 227 -5.96 4.86 -18.58
C GLY A 227 -7.02 4.28 -19.52
N ALA A 228 -7.78 5.15 -20.15
CA ALA A 228 -8.65 4.80 -21.28
C ALA A 228 -8.31 5.76 -22.42
N ILE A 229 -8.05 5.23 -23.61
CA ILE A 229 -7.89 6.05 -24.82
C ILE A 229 -8.91 5.60 -25.84
N ASP A 230 -9.69 6.55 -26.33
CA ASP A 230 -10.53 6.38 -27.49
C ASP A 230 -10.14 7.42 -28.55
N ASN A 231 -9.94 6.97 -29.78
CA ASN A 231 -9.59 7.83 -30.91
C ASN A 231 -10.78 8.12 -31.85
N GLY A 232 -11.99 7.69 -31.47
CA GLY A 232 -13.25 7.95 -32.17
C GLY A 232 -14.15 8.97 -31.44
N ASP A 233 -15.40 9.08 -31.89
CA ASP A 233 -16.46 9.86 -31.23
C ASP A 233 -17.07 9.11 -30.02
N GLY A 234 -16.34 8.15 -29.45
CA GLY A 234 -16.85 7.21 -28.49
C GLY A 234 -16.56 7.61 -27.03
N VAL A 235 -16.54 6.63 -26.14
CA VAL A 235 -16.46 6.86 -24.69
C VAL A 235 -15.14 6.33 -24.14
N ALA A 236 -14.33 7.21 -23.52
CA ALA A 236 -13.16 6.83 -22.74
C ALA A 236 -13.43 7.02 -21.24
N ILE A 237 -13.45 5.92 -20.48
CA ILE A 237 -13.64 5.94 -19.02
C ILE A 237 -12.41 5.38 -18.33
N PRO A 238 -11.55 6.23 -17.72
CA PRO A 238 -10.40 5.75 -16.99
C PRO A 238 -10.83 5.05 -15.70
N GLY A 239 -10.05 4.07 -15.26
CA GLY A 239 -10.35 3.22 -14.12
C GLY A 239 -10.30 3.95 -12.78
N GLY A 240 -11.03 3.44 -11.79
CA GLY A 240 -10.97 3.95 -10.42
C GLY A 240 -9.62 3.65 -9.76
N VAL A 241 -9.24 4.44 -8.77
CA VAL A 241 -8.03 4.20 -7.95
C VAL A 241 -8.32 3.14 -6.88
N GLY A 242 -7.29 2.43 -6.45
CA GLY A 242 -7.39 1.50 -5.34
C GLY A 242 -7.42 2.22 -3.99
N ASN A 243 -7.77 1.47 -2.95
CA ASN A 243 -7.92 1.93 -1.58
C ASN A 243 -6.75 1.48 -0.69
N VAL A 244 -6.44 2.20 0.38
CA VAL A 244 -5.52 1.70 1.44
C VAL A 244 -6.29 1.62 2.75
N THR A 245 -6.32 0.44 3.39
CA THR A 245 -6.77 0.24 4.79
C THR A 245 -5.63 -0.23 5.66
N PHE A 246 -5.55 0.37 6.85
CA PHE A 246 -4.60 0.02 7.87
C PHE A 246 -5.33 0.00 9.22
N SER A 247 -5.50 -1.18 9.81
CA SER A 247 -6.34 -1.40 10.99
C SER A 247 -5.65 -2.31 12.00
N ALA A 248 -5.61 -1.87 13.25
CA ALA A 248 -5.18 -2.67 14.39
C ALA A 248 -5.64 -2.10 15.73
N LEU A 249 -5.68 -2.95 16.76
CA LEU A 249 -5.95 -2.52 18.15
C LEU A 249 -4.93 -1.46 18.61
N SER A 250 -3.67 -1.62 18.21
CA SER A 250 -2.58 -0.67 18.41
C SER A 250 -1.91 -0.37 17.07
N ALA A 251 -2.27 0.76 16.47
CA ALA A 251 -1.72 1.21 15.20
C ALA A 251 -0.70 2.36 15.42
N THR A 252 0.46 2.28 14.76
CA THR A 252 1.45 3.37 14.69
C THR A 252 1.78 3.66 13.23
N GLN A 253 1.62 4.92 12.82
CA GLN A 253 1.91 5.38 11.47
C GLN A 253 2.93 6.52 11.53
N SER A 254 4.14 6.29 11.02
CA SER A 254 5.20 7.30 10.87
C SER A 254 5.90 7.24 9.49
N GLY A 255 5.40 6.39 8.61
CA GLY A 255 5.78 6.30 7.21
C GLY A 255 4.80 7.05 6.30
N VAL A 256 4.74 6.65 5.04
CA VAL A 256 3.80 7.19 4.03
C VAL A 256 2.65 6.21 3.82
N ILE A 257 1.41 6.71 3.84
CA ILE A 257 0.23 6.05 3.28
C ILE A 257 -0.27 6.92 2.13
N GLN A 258 -0.36 6.35 0.94
CA GLN A 258 -0.74 7.08 -0.27
C GLN A 258 -1.90 6.36 -0.99
N GLY A 259 -3.05 7.01 -1.10
CA GLY A 259 -4.00 6.68 -2.16
C GLY A 259 -3.44 7.22 -3.47
N ASN A 260 -3.29 6.37 -4.49
CA ASN A 260 -2.94 6.90 -5.81
C ASN A 260 -4.11 7.71 -6.37
N ILE A 261 -3.81 8.81 -7.05
CA ILE A 261 -4.80 9.65 -7.72
C ILE A 261 -4.92 9.19 -9.17
N LYS A 262 -6.12 9.35 -9.74
CA LYS A 262 -6.46 8.90 -11.08
C LYS A 262 -5.61 9.66 -12.08
N ASP A 263 -4.79 8.96 -12.87
CA ASP A 263 -4.08 9.56 -13.98
C ASP A 263 -5.07 9.78 -15.13
N SER A 264 -5.77 10.91 -15.12
CA SER A 264 -6.65 11.31 -16.22
C SER A 264 -5.80 11.89 -17.35
N THR A 265 -5.08 11.02 -18.06
CA THR A 265 -4.55 11.37 -19.38
C THR A 265 -5.69 11.32 -20.40
N ASP A 266 -6.66 12.21 -20.22
CA ASP A 266 -7.60 12.55 -21.27
C ASP A 266 -6.83 13.37 -22.30
N ARG A 267 -6.49 12.76 -23.44
CA ARG A 267 -5.82 13.45 -24.55
C ARG A 267 -6.85 14.27 -25.32
N ASP A 268 -7.37 15.31 -24.70
CA ASP A 268 -7.55 16.55 -25.45
C ASP A 268 -6.22 17.29 -25.31
N SER A 269 -5.54 17.55 -26.42
CA SER A 269 -4.09 17.74 -26.56
C SER A 269 -3.45 18.94 -25.84
N ASP A 270 -4.15 19.61 -24.92
CA ASP A 270 -3.80 20.97 -24.49
C ASP A 270 -3.65 21.14 -22.96
N ASN A 271 -3.60 20.07 -22.15
CA ASN A 271 -3.50 20.25 -20.68
C ASN A 271 -2.25 19.65 -20.04
N ASP A 272 -1.46 20.58 -19.47
CA ASP A 272 -0.20 20.38 -18.79
C ASP A 272 -0.41 19.57 -17.49
N GLY A 273 0.36 18.50 -17.34
CA GLY A 273 0.24 17.57 -16.22
C GLY A 273 0.40 18.25 -14.86
N ASN A 274 -0.67 18.20 -14.05
CA ASN A 274 -0.59 18.44 -12.62
C ASN A 274 -0.94 17.12 -11.91
N GLN A 275 0.09 16.44 -11.41
CA GLN A 275 -0.07 15.29 -10.52
C GLN A 275 -0.26 15.81 -9.10
N ASP A 276 -1.51 15.95 -8.66
CA ASP A 276 -1.77 16.21 -7.26
C ASP A 276 -1.53 14.92 -6.46
N VAL A 277 -0.75 15.04 -5.39
CA VAL A 277 -0.45 13.98 -4.43
C VAL A 277 -1.06 14.43 -3.11
N SER A 278 -2.08 13.73 -2.61
CA SER A 278 -2.52 13.92 -1.22
C SER A 278 -1.51 13.23 -0.30
N GLU A 279 -0.41 13.92 0.01
CA GLU A 279 0.57 13.44 0.99
C GLU A 279 0.04 13.70 2.40
N VAL A 280 -0.26 12.64 3.17
CA VAL A 280 -0.40 12.79 4.62
C VAL A 280 1.02 12.88 5.19
N GLN A 281 1.50 14.11 5.38
CA GLN A 281 2.84 14.37 5.89
C GLN A 281 3.01 14.02 7.38
N ASN A 282 4.26 13.67 7.69
CA ASN A 282 4.73 13.08 8.93
C ASN A 282 4.60 13.99 10.16
N GLY A 283 4.31 13.39 11.32
CA GLY A 283 4.58 14.00 12.62
C GLY A 283 3.36 14.39 13.45
N THR A 284 2.62 13.41 13.96
CA THR A 284 1.99 13.47 15.29
C THR A 284 1.60 12.06 15.66
N ASN A 285 1.98 11.62 16.87
CA ASN A 285 1.57 10.34 17.43
C ASN A 285 0.08 10.45 17.85
N PRO A 286 -0.90 9.90 17.11
CA PRO A 286 -2.28 9.90 17.54
C PRO A 286 -2.47 8.61 18.33
N PHE A 287 -2.18 8.67 19.63
CA PHE A 287 -2.24 7.50 20.50
C PHE A 287 -3.60 6.77 20.42
N GLY A 288 -3.51 5.46 20.11
CA GLY A 288 -4.29 4.36 20.65
C GLY A 288 -5.82 4.44 20.56
N GLN A 289 -6.38 3.88 19.49
CA GLN A 289 -7.58 3.01 19.41
C GLN A 289 -8.15 3.05 17.99
N ASP A 290 -8.43 1.86 17.45
CA ASP A 290 -9.06 1.54 16.15
C ASP A 290 -9.18 2.73 15.18
N ILE A 291 -8.09 3.01 14.46
CA ILE A 291 -8.12 3.88 13.30
C ILE A 291 -8.33 2.98 12.09
N VAL A 292 -9.55 2.95 11.55
CA VAL A 292 -9.80 2.48 10.18
C VAL A 292 -9.77 3.71 9.29
N MET A 293 -8.79 3.76 8.38
CA MET A 293 -8.72 4.80 7.37
C MET A 293 -8.74 4.12 6.00
N ILE A 294 -9.73 4.47 5.16
CA ILE A 294 -9.68 4.31 3.71
C ILE A 294 -10.40 5.48 3.05
N THR A 295 -9.74 6.13 2.10
CA THR A 295 -10.30 7.12 1.18
C THR A 295 -10.40 6.55 -0.23
N GLY A 296 -11.56 6.71 -0.88
CA GLY A 296 -11.77 6.49 -2.31
C GLY A 296 -13.22 6.76 -2.75
N ASN A 297 -13.43 7.63 -3.75
CA ASN A 297 -14.71 7.99 -4.39
C ASN A 297 -15.87 8.45 -3.46
N GLY A 298 -15.66 9.56 -2.75
CA GLY A 298 -16.78 10.44 -2.37
C GLY A 298 -17.08 10.57 -0.88
N TYR A 299 -17.15 9.50 -0.09
CA TYR A 299 -17.30 9.59 1.39
C TYR A 299 -16.92 8.27 2.08
N SER A 300 -16.16 8.32 3.19
CA SER A 300 -16.45 7.65 4.47
C SER A 300 -15.32 7.82 5.49
N MET A 301 -15.70 8.15 6.73
CA MET A 301 -14.89 8.15 7.95
C MET A 301 -15.60 7.22 8.94
N VAL A 302 -14.92 6.18 9.44
CA VAL A 302 -15.39 5.44 10.62
C VAL A 302 -14.33 5.58 11.69
N VAL A 303 -14.65 6.40 12.68
CA VAL A 303 -13.90 6.50 13.91
C VAL A 303 -14.77 5.87 14.98
N THR A 304 -14.46 4.63 15.32
CA THR A 304 -14.97 3.99 16.53
C THR A 304 -13.88 4.03 17.57
N PRO A 305 -13.89 5.01 18.48
CA PRO A 305 -13.04 4.95 19.65
C PRO A 305 -13.57 3.81 20.53
N TYR A 306 -12.95 2.64 20.43
CA TYR A 306 -13.28 1.51 21.30
C TYR A 306 -12.61 1.73 22.67
N LEU A 307 -13.17 2.65 23.45
CA LEU A 307 -12.83 2.79 24.86
C LEU A 307 -13.74 1.86 25.66
N SER A 308 -13.16 0.83 26.27
CA SER A 308 -13.74 0.11 27.42
C SER A 308 -14.96 -0.82 27.20
N GLY A 309 -15.29 -1.21 25.97
CA GLY A 309 -16.40 -2.15 25.73
C GLY A 309 -17.79 -1.51 25.75
N HIS A 310 -17.85 -0.17 25.64
CA HIS A 310 -19.08 0.57 25.38
C HIS A 310 -18.95 1.36 24.09
N GLU A 311 -19.89 1.18 23.16
CA GLU A 311 -20.02 2.03 21.98
C GLU A 311 -20.37 3.46 22.44
N VAL A 312 -19.47 4.41 22.19
CA VAL A 312 -19.78 5.83 22.41
C VAL A 312 -20.22 6.44 21.08
N PRO A 313 -21.47 6.91 20.95
CA PRO A 313 -21.94 7.52 19.71
C PRO A 313 -21.13 8.79 19.42
N MET A 314 -20.53 8.86 18.24
CA MET A 314 -19.90 10.08 17.73
C MET A 314 -20.98 10.99 17.15
N LYS A 315 -21.01 12.26 17.57
CA LYS A 315 -21.88 13.25 16.94
C LYS A 315 -21.11 13.90 15.79
N ILE A 316 -21.61 13.71 14.58
CA ILE A 316 -21.11 14.39 13.39
C ILE A 316 -21.99 15.63 13.15
N THR A 317 -21.37 16.80 13.11
CA THR A 317 -22.04 18.07 12.82
C THR A 317 -21.46 18.66 11.55
N GLN A 318 -22.31 19.07 10.61
CA GLN A 318 -21.90 19.85 9.46
C GLN A 318 -21.84 21.33 9.88
N GLU A 319 -20.67 21.95 9.71
CA GLU A 319 -20.42 23.35 10.02
C GLU A 319 -20.87 24.25 8.86
N SER A 320 -21.02 25.55 9.13
CA SER A 320 -21.53 26.53 8.14
C SER A 320 -20.61 26.75 6.95
N ASP A 321 -19.33 26.39 7.06
CA ASP A 321 -18.34 26.45 5.98
C ASP A 321 -18.31 25.18 5.12
N GLY A 322 -19.24 24.25 5.35
CA GLY A 322 -19.31 22.96 4.65
C GLY A 322 -18.38 21.89 5.21
N SER A 323 -17.55 22.22 6.22
CA SER A 323 -16.75 21.23 6.93
C SER A 323 -17.62 20.31 7.78
N TYR A 324 -17.10 19.12 8.09
CA TYR A 324 -17.73 18.22 9.06
C TYR A 324 -16.85 18.11 10.29
N LYS A 325 -17.47 18.24 11.47
CA LYS A 325 -16.85 18.04 12.77
C LYS A 325 -17.42 16.79 13.43
N GLY A 326 -16.59 15.78 13.61
CA GLY A 326 -16.89 14.61 14.44
C GLY A 326 -16.32 14.83 15.85
N ASP A 327 -17.16 14.73 16.87
CA ASP A 327 -16.73 14.82 18.27
C ASP A 327 -17.42 13.73 19.11
N ASN A 328 -16.63 13.06 19.96
CA ASN A 328 -17.12 12.09 20.94
C ASN A 328 -16.77 12.50 22.39
N GLY A 329 -16.33 13.74 22.60
CA GLY A 329 -15.84 14.28 23.87
C GLY A 329 -14.33 14.12 24.10
N ILE A 330 -13.63 13.33 23.28
CA ILE A 330 -12.20 13.01 23.44
C ILE A 330 -11.39 13.41 22.20
N VAL A 331 -11.93 13.12 21.01
CA VAL A 331 -11.29 13.38 19.72
C VAL A 331 -12.18 14.28 18.87
N SER A 332 -11.62 15.37 18.35
CA SER A 332 -12.27 16.25 17.38
C SER A 332 -11.58 16.12 16.03
N ILE A 333 -12.35 15.80 15.00
CA ILE A 333 -11.88 15.73 13.60
C ILE A 333 -12.58 16.82 12.82
N VAL A 334 -11.80 17.67 12.14
CA VAL A 334 -12.30 18.74 11.29
C VAL A 334 -11.85 18.47 9.86
N MET A 335 -12.80 18.30 8.95
CA MET A 335 -12.56 18.14 7.51
C MET A 335 -12.83 19.47 6.81
N LYS A 336 -11.79 20.24 6.47
CA LYS A 336 -11.97 21.49 5.73
C LYS A 336 -11.89 21.21 4.24
N GLN A 337 -12.85 21.75 3.49
CA GLN A 337 -12.69 21.89 2.05
C GLN A 337 -11.52 22.84 1.80
N SER A 338 -10.50 22.38 1.10
CA SER A 338 -9.43 23.24 0.61
C SER A 338 -10.03 24.19 -0.43
N ASP A 339 -9.63 25.46 -0.40
CA ASP A 339 -10.10 26.45 -1.36
C ASP A 339 -9.79 25.95 -2.78
N SER A 340 -10.82 25.48 -3.48
CA SER A 340 -10.71 25.00 -4.85
C SER A 340 -10.18 26.13 -5.72
N SER A 341 -9.04 25.92 -6.39
CA SER A 341 -8.66 26.79 -7.50
C SER A 341 -9.67 26.55 -8.63
N ARG A 342 -10.57 27.52 -8.87
CA ARG A 342 -11.47 27.45 -10.02
C ARG A 342 -10.65 27.62 -11.30
N SER A 343 -10.31 26.52 -11.98
CA SER A 343 -10.02 26.56 -13.41
C SER A 343 -11.27 27.10 -14.11
N ARG A 344 -11.14 28.23 -14.80
CA ARG A 344 -12.28 28.96 -15.38
C ARG A 344 -12.87 28.30 -16.64
N ARG A 345 -12.34 27.15 -17.08
CA ARG A 345 -12.73 26.51 -18.35
C ARG A 345 -13.22 25.07 -18.26
N ASP A 346 -13.05 24.43 -17.12
CA ASP A 346 -13.48 23.04 -16.95
C ASP A 346 -14.75 23.02 -16.10
N ASN A 347 -15.84 22.48 -16.65
CA ASN A 347 -17.08 22.23 -15.89
C ASN A 347 -16.93 21.11 -14.83
N GLY A 348 -15.69 20.74 -14.48
CA GLY A 348 -15.36 19.77 -13.44
C GLY A 348 -14.83 20.48 -12.19
N ILE A 349 -15.53 20.35 -11.08
CA ILE A 349 -15.07 20.81 -9.77
C ILE A 349 -14.13 19.73 -9.22
N SER A 350 -12.81 19.95 -9.25
CA SER A 350 -11.90 19.22 -8.37
C SER A 350 -12.01 19.82 -6.98
N THR A 351 -12.22 18.96 -5.97
CA THR A 351 -12.42 19.39 -4.58
C THR A 351 -11.36 18.74 -3.72
N ASP A 352 -10.39 19.53 -3.25
CA ASP A 352 -9.41 19.08 -2.29
C ASP A 352 -9.95 19.23 -0.86
N TYR A 353 -9.50 18.39 0.06
CA TYR A 353 -9.86 18.48 1.47
C TYR A 353 -8.59 18.39 2.35
N ALA A 354 -8.49 19.29 3.32
CA ALA A 354 -7.47 19.29 4.35
C ALA A 354 -8.07 18.73 5.66
N PHE A 355 -7.32 17.86 6.33
CA PHE A 355 -7.75 17.22 7.58
C PHE A 355 -6.97 17.77 8.76
N THR A 356 -7.67 18.10 9.85
CA THR A 356 -7.04 18.42 11.15
C THR A 356 -7.67 17.55 12.24
N ILE A 357 -6.84 16.76 12.92
CA ILE A 357 -7.24 15.96 14.07
C ILE A 357 -6.68 16.65 15.32
N SER A 358 -7.54 16.90 16.31
CA SER A 358 -7.14 17.54 17.57
C SER A 358 -7.77 16.80 18.75
N LYS A 359 -6.97 16.58 19.80
CA LYS A 359 -7.40 15.95 21.05
C LYS A 359 -7.56 17.01 22.13
N SER A 360 -8.69 17.00 22.83
CA SER A 360 -8.87 17.82 24.04
C SER A 360 -8.08 17.18 25.19
N LEU A 361 -7.16 17.92 25.81
CA LEU A 361 -6.44 17.48 27.02
C LEU A 361 -7.21 17.79 28.32
N THR A 362 -8.39 18.39 28.22
CA THR A 362 -9.27 18.68 29.35
C THR A 362 -10.45 17.71 29.30
N GLY A 363 -10.27 16.59 30.00
CA GLY A 363 -11.22 15.49 30.18
C GLY A 363 -10.55 14.41 31.01
#